data_AF-A0A1R2CFG9-F1
#
_entry.id   AF-A0A1R2CFG9-F1
#
_cell.length_a   1.000
_cell.length_b   1.000
_cell.length_c   1.000
_cell.angle_alpha   90.00
_cell.angle_beta   90.00
_cell.angle_gamma   90.00
#
_symmetry.space_group_name_H-M   'P 1'
#
loop_
_entity.id
_entity.type
_entity.pdbx_description
1 polymer ?
#
loop_
_entity_poly.entity_id
_entity_poly.type
_entity_poly.pdbx_seq_one_letter_code
_entity_poly.pdbx_strand_id
1 'polypeptide(L)'
;MLRLFLIIAYVQADCPQWICKNLNQTKCATLHGYQIYANNLPCPIDYFCKLDAFTNWQILEAPSSTNSFNCTRQNYGGVDIESLKKQPDFFCGFRDTTQELADGKHPKNCLNSKDCKTIGGWETECLCGLDGLKYCSAEIGSSAFDEYWEKCFEKQGSTHDPKITAVEKAYWDYYYNYYIEIVSAPTCVKSLLWEFSILNDLDGYRKLSLSQFILVSYTILISL
;
A
#
# COMPACT_ATOMS: atom_id res chain seq x y z
N MET A 1 -33.72 2.53 -45.39
CA MET A 1 -32.61 3.10 -44.59
C MET A 1 -32.67 2.51 -43.19
N LEU A 2 -31.90 1.46 -42.91
CA LEU A 2 -31.83 0.83 -41.59
C LEU A 2 -30.54 1.30 -40.90
N ARG A 3 -30.66 2.15 -39.88
CA ARG A 3 -29.52 2.60 -39.07
C ARG A 3 -29.18 1.49 -38.07
N LEU A 4 -28.08 0.78 -38.32
CA LEU A 4 -27.50 -0.16 -37.38
C LEU A 4 -26.88 0.65 -36.23
N PHE A 5 -27.55 0.68 -35.07
CA PHE A 5 -26.96 1.22 -33.84
C PHE A 5 -26.02 0.15 -33.27
N LEU A 6 -24.72 0.35 -33.45
CA LEU A 6 -23.69 -0.40 -32.73
C LEU A 6 -23.73 0.06 -31.27
N ILE A 7 -24.42 -0.70 -30.43
CA ILE A 7 -24.33 -0.57 -28.98
C ILE A 7 -22.98 -1.17 -28.59
N ILE A 8 -21.97 -0.33 -28.46
CA ILE A 8 -20.71 -0.70 -27.79
C ILE A 8 -21.08 -0.84 -26.31
N ALA A 9 -21.39 -2.07 -25.89
CA ALA A 9 -21.49 -2.39 -24.49
C ALA A 9 -20.11 -2.13 -23.86
N TYR A 10 -19.99 -1.02 -23.14
CA TYR A 10 -18.83 -0.72 -22.34
C TYR A 10 -18.81 -1.75 -21.21
N VAL A 11 -18.12 -2.87 -21.42
CA VAL A 11 -17.88 -3.84 -20.35
C VAL A 11 -17.08 -3.09 -19.30
N GLN A 12 -17.71 -2.75 -18.17
CA GLN A 12 -16.96 -2.31 -17.00
C GLN A 12 -15.99 -3.43 -16.70
N ALA A 13 -14.70 -3.18 -16.92
CA ALA A 13 -13.67 -4.13 -16.55
C ALA A 13 -13.77 -4.33 -15.04
N ASP A 14 -14.20 -5.52 -14.63
CA ASP A 14 -14.20 -5.94 -13.23
C ASP A 14 -12.76 -5.91 -12.72
N CYS A 15 -12.58 -5.50 -11.45
CA CYS A 15 -11.26 -5.47 -10.86
C CYS A 15 -10.69 -6.88 -10.77
N PRO A 16 -9.39 -7.05 -11.04
CA PRO A 16 -8.80 -8.37 -11.00
C PRO A 16 -8.71 -8.87 -9.56
N GLN A 17 -9.22 -10.07 -9.33
CA GLN A 17 -9.21 -10.70 -8.02
C GLN A 17 -8.01 -11.63 -7.85
N TRP A 18 -7.25 -11.41 -6.79
CA TRP A 18 -6.16 -12.28 -6.35
C TRP A 18 -6.71 -13.35 -5.41
N ILE A 19 -6.46 -14.61 -5.77
CA ILE A 19 -6.91 -15.78 -5.05
C ILE A 19 -5.68 -16.56 -4.57
N CYS A 20 -5.58 -16.73 -3.26
CA CYS A 20 -4.51 -17.49 -2.62
C CYS A 20 -4.53 -18.98 -3.01
N LYS A 21 -3.43 -19.49 -3.57
CA LYS A 21 -3.28 -20.90 -3.99
C LYS A 21 -1.85 -21.41 -3.77
N ASN A 22 -1.71 -22.69 -3.46
CA ASN A 22 -0.40 -23.33 -3.41
C ASN A 22 0.10 -23.56 -4.84
N LEU A 23 1.15 -22.82 -5.23
CA LEU A 23 1.85 -22.99 -6.51
C LEU A 23 3.27 -23.49 -6.26
N ASN A 24 4.01 -23.77 -7.35
CA ASN A 24 5.45 -23.98 -7.23
C ASN A 24 6.11 -22.71 -6.67
N GLN A 25 6.99 -22.84 -5.69
CA GLN A 25 7.63 -21.71 -5.00
C GLN A 25 8.34 -20.72 -5.95
N THR A 26 8.81 -21.16 -7.13
CA THR A 26 9.41 -20.27 -8.13
C THR A 26 8.40 -19.39 -8.88
N LYS A 27 7.10 -19.62 -8.69
CA LYS A 27 6.01 -18.84 -9.29
C LYS A 27 5.47 -17.84 -8.28
N CYS A 28 5.34 -16.59 -8.70
CA CYS A 28 4.58 -15.61 -7.95
C CYS A 28 3.08 -15.84 -8.13
N ALA A 29 2.63 -15.97 -9.37
CA ALA A 29 1.20 -16.09 -9.66
C ALA A 29 0.95 -16.83 -10.98
N THR A 30 -0.28 -17.32 -11.16
CA THR A 30 -0.78 -17.79 -12.46
C THR A 30 -2.07 -17.09 -12.82
N LEU A 31 -2.26 -16.83 -14.11
CA LEU A 31 -3.48 -16.26 -14.66
C LEU A 31 -4.26 -17.38 -15.36
N HIS A 32 -5.55 -17.50 -15.06
CA HIS A 32 -6.47 -18.37 -15.80
C HIS A 32 -7.71 -17.56 -16.20
N GLY A 33 -7.76 -17.13 -17.46
CA GLY A 33 -8.75 -16.13 -17.89
C GLY A 33 -8.51 -14.82 -17.13
N TYR A 34 -9.51 -14.34 -16.39
CA TYR A 34 -9.41 -13.13 -15.56
C TYR A 34 -9.07 -13.39 -14.09
N GLN A 35 -8.90 -14.66 -13.69
CA GLN A 35 -8.59 -15.02 -12.31
C GLN A 35 -7.08 -15.08 -12.08
N ILE A 36 -6.63 -14.36 -11.06
CA ILE A 36 -5.24 -14.39 -10.60
C ILE A 36 -5.14 -15.36 -9.43
N TYR A 37 -4.27 -16.36 -9.55
CA TYR A 37 -3.92 -17.24 -8.45
C TYR A 37 -2.54 -16.84 -7.94
N ALA A 38 -2.50 -16.22 -6.77
CA ALA A 38 -1.28 -15.81 -6.09
C ALA A 38 -0.71 -16.99 -5.28
N ASN A 39 0.61 -17.11 -5.22
CA ASN A 39 1.24 -18.18 -4.46
C ASN A 39 1.11 -17.92 -2.95
N ASN A 40 0.71 -18.96 -2.21
CA ASN A 40 0.72 -18.95 -0.75
C ASN A 40 2.10 -19.08 -0.13
N LEU A 41 3.08 -19.52 -0.93
CA LEU A 41 4.46 -19.62 -0.50
C LEU A 41 5.21 -18.35 -0.90
N PRO A 42 6.09 -17.81 -0.04
CA PRO A 42 6.97 -16.73 -0.43
C PRO A 42 7.91 -17.20 -1.55
N CYS A 43 8.38 -16.26 -2.36
CA CYS A 43 9.42 -16.53 -3.34
C CYS A 43 10.71 -17.09 -2.67
N PRO A 44 11.57 -17.82 -3.42
CA PRO A 44 12.84 -18.27 -2.90
C PRO A 44 13.72 -17.11 -2.41
N ILE A 45 14.71 -17.40 -1.57
CA ILE A 45 15.69 -16.41 -1.09
C ILE A 45 16.29 -15.64 -2.29
N ASP A 46 16.35 -14.32 -2.20
CA ASP A 46 16.80 -13.36 -3.24
C ASP A 46 15.87 -13.24 -4.48
N TYR A 47 14.67 -13.79 -4.43
CA TYR A 47 13.65 -13.63 -5.48
C TYR A 47 12.41 -12.96 -4.92
N PHE A 48 11.75 -12.16 -5.76
CA PHE A 48 10.59 -11.41 -5.33
C PHE A 48 9.52 -11.35 -6.42
N CYS A 49 8.29 -11.07 -5.99
CA CYS A 49 7.22 -10.63 -6.86
C CYS A 49 7.03 -9.13 -6.70
N LYS A 50 7.19 -8.37 -7.78
CA LYS A 50 6.97 -6.92 -7.76
C LYS A 50 5.58 -6.63 -8.30
N LEU A 51 4.78 -5.86 -7.56
CA LEU A 51 3.41 -5.55 -7.94
C LEU A 51 3.35 -4.87 -9.31
N ASP A 52 4.15 -3.83 -9.55
CA ASP A 52 4.19 -3.15 -10.86
C ASP A 52 4.52 -4.10 -12.02
N ALA A 53 5.49 -5.00 -11.79
CA ALA A 53 5.91 -5.95 -12.82
C ALA A 53 4.81 -6.96 -13.10
N PHE A 54 4.10 -7.39 -12.06
CA PHE A 54 2.93 -8.26 -12.18
C PHE A 54 1.79 -7.55 -12.92
N THR A 55 1.43 -6.33 -12.55
CA THR A 55 0.33 -5.58 -13.16
C THR A 55 0.61 -5.33 -14.64
N ASN A 56 1.85 -4.98 -15.00
CA ASN A 56 2.26 -4.86 -16.39
C ASN A 56 2.18 -6.20 -17.14
N TRP A 57 2.66 -7.29 -16.54
CA TRP A 57 2.52 -8.63 -17.11
C TRP A 57 1.06 -9.01 -17.33
N GLN A 58 0.19 -8.74 -16.35
CA GLN A 58 -1.23 -9.03 -16.45
C GLN A 58 -1.88 -8.28 -17.61
N ILE A 59 -1.63 -6.98 -17.77
CA ILE A 59 -2.19 -6.17 -18.87
C ILE A 59 -1.81 -6.76 -20.24
N LEU A 60 -0.58 -7.25 -20.37
CA LEU A 60 -0.06 -7.80 -21.63
C LEU A 60 -0.64 -9.21 -21.94
N GLU A 61 -0.90 -10.01 -20.90
CA GLU A 61 -1.27 -11.43 -21.04
C GLU A 61 -2.76 -11.72 -20.79
N ALA A 62 -3.55 -10.70 -20.44
CA ALA A 62 -4.93 -10.81 -19.95
C ALA A 62 -5.96 -11.58 -20.82
N PRO A 63 -5.79 -11.84 -22.14
CA PRO A 63 -6.79 -12.62 -22.87
C PRO A 63 -6.32 -13.93 -23.52
N SER A 64 -5.05 -14.37 -23.43
CA SER A 64 -4.53 -15.36 -24.40
C SER A 64 -4.29 -16.80 -23.91
N SER A 65 -3.96 -17.07 -22.64
CA SER A 65 -3.73 -18.45 -22.15
C SER A 65 -3.53 -18.56 -20.64
N THR A 66 -3.42 -19.80 -20.13
CA THR A 66 -2.89 -20.04 -18.78
C THR A 66 -1.42 -19.66 -18.77
N ASN A 67 -1.09 -18.50 -18.20
CA ASN A 67 0.28 -18.01 -18.11
C ASN A 67 0.72 -17.92 -16.64
N SER A 68 2.03 -18.07 -16.40
CA SER A 68 2.60 -17.95 -15.06
C SER A 68 3.56 -16.78 -14.98
N PHE A 69 3.42 -15.97 -13.93
CA PHE A 69 4.38 -14.96 -13.55
C PHE A 69 5.36 -15.56 -12.54
N ASN A 70 6.62 -15.70 -12.95
CA ASN A 70 7.65 -16.28 -12.10
C ASN A 70 8.18 -15.24 -11.11
N CYS A 71 8.62 -15.71 -9.94
CA CYS A 71 9.45 -14.89 -9.06
C CYS A 71 10.71 -14.48 -9.82
N THR A 72 11.06 -13.20 -9.76
CA THR A 72 12.23 -12.67 -10.47
C THR A 72 13.35 -12.37 -9.49
N ARG A 73 14.57 -12.82 -9.83
CA ARG A 73 15.78 -12.35 -9.16
C ARG A 73 16.01 -10.92 -9.62
N GLN A 74 15.72 -9.97 -8.77
CA GLN A 74 16.05 -8.58 -9.04
C GLN A 74 16.85 -8.04 -7.86
N ASN A 75 17.91 -7.29 -8.18
CA ASN A 75 18.66 -6.51 -7.20
C ASN A 75 17.83 -5.28 -6.80
N TYR A 76 16.62 -5.50 -6.31
CA TYR A 76 15.90 -4.44 -5.64
C TYR A 76 16.70 -4.13 -4.39
N GLY A 77 17.34 -2.96 -4.38
CA GLY A 77 17.98 -2.47 -3.17
C GLY A 77 16.94 -2.45 -2.07
N GLY A 78 17.29 -2.97 -0.89
CA GLY A 78 16.56 -2.65 0.32
C GLY A 78 16.60 -1.14 0.55
N VAL A 79 15.75 -0.66 1.45
CA VAL A 79 15.85 0.74 1.87
C VAL A 79 17.18 0.94 2.59
N ASP A 80 17.97 1.93 2.17
CA ASP A 80 19.21 2.31 2.88
C ASP A 80 18.86 3.06 4.17
N ILE A 81 18.60 2.29 5.22
CA ILE A 81 18.19 2.79 6.54
C ILE A 81 19.26 3.69 7.16
N GLU A 82 20.54 3.37 6.97
CA GLU A 82 21.63 4.16 7.54
C GLU A 82 21.78 5.50 6.82
N SER A 83 21.46 5.56 5.52
CA SER A 83 21.30 6.83 4.81
C SER A 83 20.08 7.61 5.31
N LEU A 84 18.92 6.96 5.46
CA LEU A 84 17.70 7.62 5.98
C LEU A 84 17.93 8.22 7.37
N LYS A 85 18.55 7.49 8.31
CA LYS A 85 18.83 7.98 9.67
C LYS A 85 19.73 9.23 9.71
N LYS A 86 20.51 9.49 8.66
CA LYS A 86 21.36 10.69 8.55
C LYS A 86 20.63 11.90 7.96
N GLN A 87 19.43 11.69 7.41
CA GLN A 87 18.63 12.79 6.88
C GLN A 87 17.97 13.57 8.02
N PRO A 88 17.75 14.88 7.84
CA PRO A 88 17.06 15.69 8.85
C PRO A 88 15.62 15.23 9.03
N ASP A 89 15.04 15.56 10.18
CA ASP A 89 13.61 15.36 10.41
C ASP A 89 12.77 16.18 9.42
N PHE A 90 11.65 15.58 9.01
CA PHE A 90 10.72 16.11 8.04
C PHE A 90 9.53 16.76 8.73
N PHE A 91 9.17 17.96 8.26
CA PHE A 91 7.96 18.64 8.69
C PHE A 91 6.71 17.93 8.16
N CYS A 92 5.76 17.66 9.05
CA CYS A 92 4.52 16.96 8.68
C CYS A 92 3.52 17.82 7.92
N GLY A 93 3.64 19.14 7.97
CA GLY A 93 2.58 20.03 7.49
C GLY A 93 1.42 20.12 8.47
N PHE A 94 0.26 20.48 7.93
CA PHE A 94 -0.99 20.59 8.68
C PHE A 94 -1.97 19.54 8.17
N ARG A 95 -2.70 18.93 9.10
CA ARG A 95 -3.78 18.01 8.76
C ARG A 95 -4.96 18.79 8.22
N ASP A 96 -5.28 18.58 6.95
CA ASP A 96 -6.52 19.07 6.35
C ASP A 96 -7.62 18.02 6.51
N THR A 97 -8.54 18.25 7.45
CA THR A 97 -9.67 17.34 7.72
C THR A 97 -10.75 17.41 6.67
N THR A 98 -10.72 18.39 5.76
CA THR A 98 -11.64 18.44 4.61
C THR A 98 -11.34 17.34 3.58
N GLN A 99 -10.19 16.67 3.72
CA GLN A 99 -9.78 15.52 2.92
C GLN A 99 -10.46 14.20 3.34
N GLU A 100 -11.22 14.19 4.45
CA GLU A 100 -12.03 13.03 4.83
C GLU A 100 -13.18 12.80 3.84
N LEU A 101 -13.69 11.58 3.74
CA LEU A 101 -14.89 11.29 2.96
C LEU A 101 -16.11 12.03 3.53
N ALA A 102 -16.92 12.62 2.66
CA ALA A 102 -18.18 13.27 3.05
C ALA A 102 -19.21 12.25 3.59
N ASP A 103 -19.05 10.98 3.21
CA ASP A 103 -19.91 9.87 3.62
C ASP A 103 -19.07 8.59 3.77
N GLY A 104 -19.22 7.88 4.88
CA GLY A 104 -18.45 6.67 5.19
C GLY A 104 -17.06 6.94 5.79
N LYS A 105 -16.22 5.90 5.83
CA LYS A 105 -14.82 5.94 6.31
C LYS A 105 -13.97 5.02 5.45
N HIS A 106 -12.66 5.32 5.35
CA HIS A 106 -11.72 4.43 4.68
C HIS A 106 -11.47 3.14 5.49
N PRO A 107 -11.26 1.99 4.80
CA PRO A 107 -11.46 1.79 3.37
C PRO A 107 -12.96 1.78 3.01
N LYS A 108 -13.37 2.59 2.01
CA LYS A 108 -14.76 2.68 1.52
C LYS A 108 -14.85 2.09 0.12
N ASN A 109 -15.79 1.17 -0.10
CA ASN A 109 -16.06 0.64 -1.44
C ASN A 109 -16.75 1.67 -2.33
N CYS A 110 -16.47 1.63 -3.63
CA CYS A 110 -17.06 2.54 -4.61
C CYS A 110 -17.43 1.81 -5.91
N LEU A 111 -18.39 2.34 -6.65
CA LEU A 111 -18.66 1.93 -8.03
C LEU A 111 -17.87 2.81 -9.00
N ASN A 112 -17.70 4.09 -8.65
CA ASN A 112 -16.94 5.09 -9.39
C ASN A 112 -16.52 6.25 -8.46
N SER A 113 -15.68 7.18 -8.96
CA SER A 113 -15.13 8.29 -8.17
C SER A 113 -16.18 9.22 -7.54
N LYS A 114 -17.42 9.28 -8.07
CA LYS A 114 -18.50 10.10 -7.47
C LYS A 114 -18.93 9.61 -6.10
N ASP A 115 -18.70 8.33 -5.79
CA ASP A 115 -18.98 7.76 -4.47
C ASP A 115 -17.91 8.17 -3.43
N CYS A 116 -16.80 8.75 -3.92
CA CYS A 116 -15.58 9.11 -3.18
C CYS A 116 -15.44 10.63 -3.00
N LYS A 117 -16.56 11.31 -2.74
CA LYS A 117 -16.56 12.75 -2.48
C LYS A 117 -16.01 13.05 -1.09
N THR A 118 -15.10 14.01 -0.98
CA THR A 118 -14.54 14.50 0.29
C THR A 118 -15.43 15.58 0.93
N ILE A 119 -15.23 15.86 2.21
CA ILE A 119 -15.90 16.96 2.94
C ILE A 119 -15.62 18.30 2.26
N GLY A 120 -14.40 18.50 1.75
CA GLY A 120 -14.00 19.69 1.00
C GLY A 120 -14.62 19.79 -0.40
N GLY A 121 -15.32 18.75 -0.85
CA GLY A 121 -16.22 18.79 -2.00
C GLY A 121 -15.65 18.29 -3.32
N TRP A 122 -14.39 17.85 -3.35
CA TRP A 122 -13.79 17.20 -4.52
C TRP A 122 -13.95 15.67 -4.46
N GLU A 123 -13.63 14.97 -5.55
CA GLU A 123 -13.72 13.51 -5.66
C GLU A 123 -12.32 12.91 -5.66
N THR A 124 -12.12 11.82 -4.91
CA THR A 124 -10.90 11.00 -5.02
C THR A 124 -11.10 9.83 -6.00
N GLU A 125 -10.01 9.20 -6.42
CA GLU A 125 -10.08 8.09 -7.37
C GLU A 125 -10.73 6.84 -6.76
N CYS A 126 -11.49 6.11 -7.57
CA CYS A 126 -12.05 4.80 -7.23
C CYS A 126 -11.16 3.70 -7.84
N LEU A 127 -10.26 3.14 -7.03
CA LEU A 127 -9.17 2.25 -7.45
C LEU A 127 -9.50 0.78 -7.19
N CYS A 128 -8.91 -0.12 -7.98
CA CYS A 128 -9.07 -1.55 -7.78
C CYS A 128 -8.22 -2.05 -6.61
N GLY A 129 -8.85 -2.78 -5.69
CA GLY A 129 -8.16 -3.59 -4.69
C GLY A 129 -7.75 -4.95 -5.25
N LEU A 130 -6.85 -5.63 -4.52
CA LEU A 130 -6.38 -6.97 -4.88
C LEU A 130 -7.41 -8.06 -4.61
N ASP A 131 -8.47 -7.77 -3.86
CA ASP A 131 -9.59 -8.68 -3.59
C ASP A 131 -10.68 -8.67 -4.68
N GLY A 132 -10.50 -7.88 -5.74
CA GLY A 132 -11.46 -7.73 -6.84
C GLY A 132 -12.56 -6.69 -6.56
N LEU A 133 -12.49 -5.95 -5.45
CA LEU A 133 -13.39 -4.83 -5.17
C LEU A 133 -12.75 -3.50 -5.56
N LYS A 134 -13.55 -2.42 -5.54
CA LYS A 134 -13.10 -1.04 -5.80
C LYS A 134 -13.22 -0.22 -4.54
N TYR A 135 -12.24 0.65 -4.31
CA TYR A 135 -12.11 1.44 -3.09
C TYR A 135 -11.81 2.91 -3.39
N CYS A 136 -12.37 3.80 -2.58
CA CYS A 136 -12.00 5.22 -2.61
C CYS A 136 -10.57 5.40 -2.11
N SER A 137 -9.73 6.03 -2.93
CA SER A 137 -8.38 6.44 -2.56
C SER A 137 -8.42 7.36 -1.36
N ALA A 138 -7.55 7.11 -0.39
CA ALA A 138 -7.46 7.88 0.84
C ALA A 138 -6.44 9.01 0.69
N GLU A 139 -6.83 10.20 1.11
CA GLU A 139 -5.94 11.35 1.18
C GLU A 139 -5.19 11.37 2.52
N ILE A 140 -3.97 11.92 2.52
CA ILE A 140 -3.09 11.90 3.70
C ILE A 140 -3.71 12.56 4.94
N GLY A 141 -4.60 13.53 4.78
CA GLY A 141 -5.32 14.21 5.87
C GLY A 141 -6.50 13.42 6.46
N SER A 142 -6.94 12.34 5.81
CA SER A 142 -8.07 11.52 6.25
C SER A 142 -7.73 10.65 7.47
N SER A 143 -8.75 10.06 8.10
CA SER A 143 -8.59 9.14 9.23
C SER A 143 -7.89 7.83 8.87
N ALA A 144 -7.70 7.53 7.57
CA ALA A 144 -6.90 6.39 7.13
C ALA A 144 -5.43 6.48 7.61
N PHE A 145 -4.95 7.69 7.91
CA PHE A 145 -3.60 7.99 8.34
C PHE A 145 -3.58 8.65 9.73
N ASP A 146 -4.53 8.32 10.61
CA ASP A 146 -4.56 8.86 11.98
C ASP A 146 -3.25 8.61 12.74
N GLU A 147 -2.66 7.41 12.62
CA GLU A 147 -1.38 7.08 13.29
C GLU A 147 -0.21 7.95 12.78
N TYR A 148 -0.23 8.38 11.51
CA TYR A 148 0.74 9.35 10.99
C TYR A 148 0.62 10.68 11.74
N TRP A 149 -0.60 11.20 11.85
CA TRP A 149 -0.86 12.49 12.51
C TRP A 149 -0.65 12.43 14.02
N GLU A 150 -0.99 11.31 14.67
CA GLU A 150 -0.65 11.07 16.07
C GLU A 150 0.86 11.16 16.28
N LYS A 151 1.68 10.53 15.44
CA LYS A 151 3.15 10.65 15.54
C LYS A 151 3.65 12.07 15.33
N CYS A 152 3.05 12.80 14.40
CA CYS A 152 3.36 14.20 14.17
C CYS A 152 3.02 15.09 15.39
N PHE A 153 1.93 14.80 16.11
CA PHE A 153 1.51 15.56 17.29
C PHE A 153 2.08 15.04 18.63
N GLU A 154 2.48 13.78 18.75
CA GLU A 154 3.12 13.24 19.98
C GLU A 154 4.50 13.86 20.22
N LYS A 155 5.22 14.21 19.14
CA LYS A 155 6.53 14.89 19.21
C LYS A 155 6.42 16.39 19.55
N GLN A 156 5.22 16.90 19.80
CA GLN A 156 4.85 18.32 19.98
C GLN A 156 5.24 18.90 21.35
N GLY A 157 6.23 18.34 22.04
CA GLY A 157 6.65 18.80 23.37
C GLY A 157 7.15 20.25 23.49
N SER A 158 7.12 21.10 22.44
CA SER A 158 7.34 22.57 22.54
C SER A 158 7.45 23.33 21.20
N THR A 159 7.49 22.70 20.03
CA THR A 159 7.70 23.42 18.76
C THR A 159 6.42 23.55 17.93
N HIS A 160 6.21 24.74 17.35
CA HIS A 160 5.12 25.03 16.42
C HIS A 160 5.15 24.21 15.12
N ASP A 161 6.18 23.38 14.93
CA ASP A 161 6.39 22.60 13.72
C ASP A 161 6.44 21.09 14.01
N PRO A 162 5.36 20.30 13.79
CA PRO A 162 5.39 18.85 13.94
C PRO A 162 6.37 18.22 12.96
N LYS A 163 7.26 17.35 13.46
CA LYS A 163 8.27 16.67 12.65
C LYS A 163 8.32 15.17 12.93
N ILE A 164 8.68 14.42 11.90
CA ILE A 164 8.95 12.97 11.95
C ILE A 164 10.32 12.68 11.35
N THR A 165 10.90 11.54 11.72
CA THR A 165 12.18 11.08 11.18
C THR A 165 12.03 10.72 9.70
N ALA A 166 13.15 10.68 8.98
CA ALA A 166 13.19 10.22 7.58
C ALA A 166 12.66 8.78 7.40
N VAL A 167 12.89 7.91 8.39
CA VAL A 167 12.40 6.52 8.37
C VAL A 167 10.87 6.48 8.51
N GLU A 168 10.31 7.26 9.43
CA GLU A 168 8.85 7.41 9.56
C GLU A 168 8.26 7.99 8.27
N LYS A 169 8.87 9.04 7.70
CA LYS A 169 8.41 9.63 6.43
C LYS A 169 8.42 8.61 5.30
N ALA A 170 9.50 7.84 5.16
CA ALA A 170 9.61 6.79 4.14
C ALA A 170 8.54 5.71 4.32
N TYR A 171 8.28 5.26 5.56
CA TYR A 171 7.20 4.32 5.86
C TYR A 171 5.84 4.86 5.41
N TRP A 172 5.50 6.09 5.79
CA TRP A 172 4.20 6.67 5.50
C TRP A 172 3.99 7.01 4.03
N ASP A 173 5.04 7.47 3.33
CA ASP A 173 4.99 7.64 1.87
C ASP A 173 4.71 6.31 1.18
N TYR A 174 5.37 5.23 1.63
CA TYR A 174 5.18 3.91 1.06
C TYR A 174 3.78 3.36 1.35
N TYR A 175 3.33 3.50 2.60
CA TYR A 175 1.99 3.08 3.01
C TYR A 175 0.89 3.83 2.26
N TYR A 176 1.06 5.15 2.07
CA TYR A 176 0.14 5.99 1.29
C TYR A 176 0.05 5.52 -0.17
N ASN A 177 1.20 5.29 -0.82
CA ASN A 177 1.25 4.91 -2.24
C ASN A 177 0.63 3.54 -2.53
N TYR A 178 0.61 2.62 -1.56
CA TYR A 178 0.07 1.27 -1.71
C TYR A 178 -1.12 1.00 -0.79
N TYR A 179 -1.78 2.05 -0.28
CA TYR A 179 -2.79 1.93 0.77
C TYR A 179 -3.89 0.94 0.37
N ILE A 180 -4.45 1.09 -0.83
CA ILE A 180 -5.54 0.26 -1.35
C ILE A 180 -5.10 -1.20 -1.47
N GLU A 181 -3.91 -1.47 -2.01
CA GLU A 181 -3.38 -2.81 -2.14
C GLU A 181 -3.12 -3.44 -0.78
N ILE A 182 -2.59 -2.70 0.18
CA ILE A 182 -2.29 -3.20 1.53
C ILE A 182 -3.56 -3.59 2.28
N VAL A 183 -4.60 -2.73 2.24
CA VAL A 183 -5.84 -2.98 3.00
C VAL A 183 -6.74 -4.02 2.34
N SER A 184 -6.68 -4.16 1.01
CA SER A 184 -7.46 -5.16 0.26
C SER A 184 -6.71 -6.48 0.01
N ALA A 185 -5.40 -6.55 0.29
CA ALA A 185 -4.59 -7.72 -0.01
C ALA A 185 -5.10 -8.99 0.71
N PRO A 186 -5.31 -10.09 -0.03
CA PRO A 186 -5.41 -11.41 0.55
C PRO A 186 -4.16 -11.74 1.39
N THR A 187 -4.33 -12.56 2.43
CA THR A 187 -3.27 -12.83 3.42
C THR A 187 -1.98 -13.36 2.82
N CYS A 188 -2.05 -14.22 1.80
CA CYS A 188 -0.87 -14.78 1.13
C CYS A 188 -0.01 -13.72 0.41
N VAL A 189 -0.65 -12.67 -0.08
CA VAL A 189 0.02 -11.64 -0.89
C VAL A 189 1.00 -10.82 -0.03
N LYS A 190 0.74 -10.73 1.27
CA LYS A 190 1.55 -9.93 2.20
C LYS A 190 3.00 -10.39 2.35
N SER A 191 3.23 -11.69 2.19
CA SER A 191 4.58 -12.28 2.20
C SER A 191 5.15 -12.50 0.79
N LEU A 192 4.35 -12.26 -0.25
CA LEU A 192 4.70 -12.53 -1.64
C LEU A 192 5.24 -11.29 -2.35
N LEU A 193 4.61 -10.13 -2.12
CA LEU A 193 4.96 -8.88 -2.79
C LEU A 193 6.16 -8.21 -2.12
N TRP A 194 7.09 -7.76 -2.97
CA TRP A 194 8.28 -7.03 -2.56
C TRP A 194 7.93 -5.73 -1.84
N GLU A 195 6.94 -5.00 -2.35
CA GLU A 195 6.46 -3.74 -1.79
C GLU A 195 6.08 -3.91 -0.31
N PHE A 196 5.46 -5.03 0.05
CA PHE A 196 5.00 -5.26 1.40
C PHE A 196 6.15 -5.70 2.31
N SER A 197 7.18 -6.36 1.75
CA SER A 197 8.44 -6.60 2.47
C SER A 197 9.12 -5.29 2.85
N ILE A 198 9.22 -4.33 1.90
CA ILE A 198 9.81 -3.01 2.17
C ILE A 198 9.03 -2.28 3.26
N LEU A 199 7.71 -2.32 3.21
CA LEU A 199 6.86 -1.73 4.23
C LEU A 199 7.08 -2.38 5.60
N ASN A 200 7.17 -3.70 5.67
CA ASN A 200 7.43 -4.44 6.92
C ASN A 200 8.81 -4.10 7.52
N ASP A 201 9.84 -3.96 6.67
CA ASP A 201 11.17 -3.56 7.12
C ASP A 201 11.14 -2.15 7.72
N LEU A 202 10.55 -1.19 7.00
CA LEU A 202 10.36 0.19 7.46
C LEU A 202 9.56 0.25 8.78
N ASP A 203 8.50 -0.56 8.91
CA ASP A 203 7.71 -0.69 10.13
C ASP A 203 8.54 -1.22 11.31
N GLY A 204 9.39 -2.21 11.07
CA GLY A 204 10.34 -2.73 12.05
C GLY A 204 11.28 -1.63 12.55
N TYR A 205 11.90 -0.87 11.65
CA TYR A 205 12.82 0.21 12.01
C TYR A 205 12.12 1.36 12.73
N ARG A 206 10.92 1.78 12.30
CA ARG A 206 10.19 2.87 12.97
C ARG A 206 9.83 2.49 14.41
N LYS A 207 9.43 1.23 14.66
CA LYS A 207 9.07 0.74 15.99
C LYS A 207 10.26 0.58 16.92
N LEU A 208 11.43 0.20 16.41
CA LEU A 208 12.67 0.12 17.20
C LEU A 208 13.13 1.47 17.76
N SER A 209 12.84 2.56 17.04
CA SER A 209 13.14 3.92 17.53
C SER A 209 12.38 4.28 18.82
N LEU A 210 11.20 3.68 19.04
CA LEU A 210 10.37 3.90 20.24
C LEU A 210 10.87 3.06 21.44
N SER A 211 11.36 1.84 21.21
CA SER A 211 11.76 0.93 22.30
C SER A 211 13.14 1.21 22.87
N GLN A 212 14.06 1.80 22.09
CA GLN A 212 15.37 2.22 22.59
C GLN A 212 15.28 3.39 23.58
N PHE A 213 14.25 4.24 23.50
CA PHE A 213 14.01 5.28 24.50
C PHE A 213 13.64 4.71 25.88
N ILE A 214 12.84 3.63 25.93
CA ILE A 214 12.38 3.03 27.20
C ILE A 214 13.54 2.37 27.96
N LEU A 215 14.45 1.67 27.25
CA LEU A 215 15.59 0.99 27.87
C LEU A 215 16.65 1.94 28.44
N VAL A 216 16.86 3.11 27.81
CA VAL A 216 17.81 4.11 28.33
C VAL A 216 17.24 4.83 29.56
N SER A 217 15.93 5.10 29.61
CA SER A 217 15.30 5.66 30.81
C SER A 217 15.31 4.71 32.00
N TYR A 218 15.23 3.39 31.79
CA TYR A 218 15.30 2.40 32.89
C TYR A 218 16.71 2.19 33.45
N THR A 219 17.77 2.33 32.64
CA THR A 219 19.15 2.16 33.13
C THR A 219 19.67 3.37 33.89
N ILE A 220 19.18 4.58 33.58
CA ILE A 220 19.52 5.80 34.34
C ILE A 220 18.81 5.83 35.70
N LEU A 221 17.58 5.31 35.80
CA LEU A 221 16.83 5.27 37.08
C LEU A 221 17.32 4.21 38.08
N ILE A 222 18.13 3.24 37.65
CA ILE A 222 18.74 2.23 38.53
C ILE A 222 20.16 2.66 38.98
N SER A 223 20.68 3.75 38.39
CA SER A 223 22.05 4.24 38.64
C SER A 223 22.10 5.56 39.43
N LEU A 224 20.97 6.01 39.97
CA LEU A 224 20.80 7.17 40.87
C LEU A 224 20.11 6.74 42.16
#